data_AF-A0A975FWT3-F1
#
_entry.id   AF-A0A975FWT3-F1
#
_cell.length_a   1.000
_cell.length_b   1.000
_cell.length_c   1.000
_cell.angle_alpha   90.00
_cell.angle_beta   90.00
_cell.angle_gamma   90.00
#
_symmetry.space_group_name_H-M   'P 1'
#
loop_
_entity.id
_entity.type
_entity.pdbx_description
1 polymer ?
#
loop_
_entity_poly.entity_id
_entity_poly.type
_entity_poly.pdbx_seq_one_letter_code
_entity_poly.pdbx_strand_id
1 'polypeptide(L)'
;MGNEIDLHLGKRLRRRRRLLGLTQQQLADAVGVRFQQIQKYECGANRISAARLWSLAEALEVPVGYFYDGLAASAPVEIPPERGEGGEVLARKETQDLIRAYYQLGERPRRRLLDLAKSLHNGAEAA
;
A
#
# COMPACT_ATOMS: atom_id res chain seq x y z
N MET A 1 -8.56 26.88 6.92
CA MET A 1 -8.56 26.41 5.51
C MET A 1 -8.25 24.93 5.52
N GLY A 2 -9.12 24.10 4.96
CA GLY A 2 -8.87 22.66 4.82
C GLY A 2 -7.68 22.43 3.89
N ASN A 3 -6.85 21.44 4.21
CA ASN A 3 -5.72 21.07 3.37
C ASN A 3 -6.26 20.58 2.01
N GLU A 4 -5.49 20.70 0.92
CA GLU A 4 -5.91 20.26 -0.42
C GLU A 4 -6.35 18.78 -0.43
N ILE A 5 -5.66 17.97 0.37
CA ILE A 5 -5.99 16.57 0.65
C ILE A 5 -7.39 16.44 1.28
N ASP A 6 -7.71 17.21 2.33
CA ASP A 6 -9.01 17.12 3.02
C ASP A 6 -10.17 17.45 2.07
N LEU A 7 -9.98 18.46 1.22
CA LEU A 7 -10.96 18.83 0.20
C LEU A 7 -11.13 17.71 -0.86
N HIS A 8 -10.03 17.08 -1.28
CA HIS A 8 -10.07 15.96 -2.20
C HIS A 8 -10.82 14.76 -1.59
N LEU A 9 -10.45 14.36 -0.37
CA LEU A 9 -11.11 13.29 0.39
C LEU A 9 -12.62 13.55 0.48
N GLY A 10 -13.01 14.79 0.83
CA GLY A 10 -14.40 15.22 0.91
C GLY A 10 -15.17 15.11 -0.41
N LYS A 11 -14.54 15.49 -1.53
CA LYS A 11 -15.13 15.34 -2.88
C LYS A 11 -15.33 13.87 -3.25
N ARG A 12 -14.35 13.01 -3.00
CA ARG A 12 -14.44 11.55 -3.24
C ARG A 12 -15.55 10.92 -2.41
N LEU A 13 -15.60 11.26 -1.11
CA LEU A 13 -16.63 10.85 -0.17
C LEU A 13 -18.04 11.20 -0.69
N ARG A 14 -18.26 12.48 -1.01
CA ARG A 14 -19.55 12.98 -1.51
C ARG A 14 -19.97 12.31 -2.81
N ARG A 15 -19.03 12.10 -3.73
CA ARG A 15 -19.28 11.44 -5.01
C ARG A 15 -19.73 10.00 -4.79
N ARG A 16 -18.99 9.21 -4.00
CA ARG A 16 -19.32 7.80 -3.76
C ARG A 16 -20.64 7.63 -3.03
N ARG A 17 -20.89 8.43 -1.98
CA ARG A 17 -22.17 8.43 -1.26
C ARG A 17 -23.36 8.65 -2.20
N ARG A 18 -23.26 9.62 -3.10
CA ARG A 18 -24.32 9.92 -4.09
C ARG A 18 -24.53 8.78 -5.09
N LEU A 19 -23.47 8.11 -5.53
CA LEU A 19 -23.57 6.95 -6.42
C LEU A 19 -24.30 5.78 -5.76
N LEU A 20 -24.19 5.65 -4.44
CA LEU A 20 -24.94 4.67 -3.64
C LEU A 20 -26.35 5.14 -3.27
N GLY A 21 -26.77 6.33 -3.68
CA GLY A 21 -28.08 6.90 -3.33
C GLY A 21 -28.25 7.25 -1.85
N LEU A 22 -27.16 7.28 -1.07
CA LEU A 22 -27.21 7.52 0.37
C LEU A 22 -27.35 9.01 0.70
N THR A 23 -28.17 9.34 1.69
CA THR A 23 -28.20 10.66 2.32
C THR A 23 -27.01 10.85 3.28
N GLN A 24 -26.69 12.09 3.65
CA GLN A 24 -25.63 12.34 4.64
C GLN A 24 -25.97 11.73 6.00
N GLN A 25 -27.25 11.72 6.40
CA GLN A 25 -27.72 11.10 7.64
C GLN A 25 -27.47 9.59 7.62
N GLN A 26 -27.88 8.90 6.55
CA GLN A 26 -27.69 7.45 6.42
C GLN A 26 -26.21 7.04 6.49
N LEU A 27 -25.32 7.80 5.84
CA LEU A 27 -23.88 7.54 5.94
C LEU A 27 -23.34 7.83 7.35
N ALA A 28 -23.87 8.86 8.02
CA ALA A 28 -23.47 9.20 9.37
C ALA A 28 -23.86 8.08 10.35
N ASP A 29 -25.07 7.55 10.21
CA ASP A 29 -25.58 6.43 11.01
C ASP A 29 -24.75 5.17 10.80
N ALA A 30 -24.40 4.84 9.54
CA ALA A 30 -23.56 3.69 9.20
C ALA A 30 -22.14 3.76 9.82
N VAL A 31 -21.60 4.97 10.00
CA VAL A 31 -20.23 5.19 10.50
C VAL A 31 -20.20 5.57 11.99
N GLY A 32 -21.37 5.75 12.61
CA GLY A 32 -21.52 6.12 14.01
C GLY A 32 -21.11 7.56 14.32
N VAL A 33 -21.40 8.50 13.42
CA VAL A 33 -21.10 9.94 13.60
C VAL A 33 -22.35 10.80 13.41
N ARG A 34 -22.29 12.08 13.78
CA ARG A 34 -23.38 13.03 13.51
C ARG A 34 -23.41 13.44 12.05
N PHE A 35 -24.59 13.71 11.48
CA PHE A 35 -24.73 14.14 10.07
C PHE A 35 -23.90 15.39 9.74
N GLN A 36 -23.83 16.34 10.68
CA GLN A 36 -23.04 17.57 10.52
C GLN A 36 -21.55 17.24 10.32
N GLN A 37 -21.08 16.14 10.89
CA GLN A 37 -19.69 15.69 10.73
C GLN A 37 -19.45 15.20 9.31
N ILE A 38 -20.38 14.42 8.73
CA ILE A 38 -20.32 14.03 7.32
C ILE A 38 -20.34 15.26 6.42
N GLN A 39 -21.20 16.25 6.69
CA GLN A 39 -21.21 17.51 5.93
C GLN A 39 -19.85 18.23 6.00
N LYS A 40 -19.25 18.31 7.19
CA LYS A 40 -17.92 18.93 7.39
C LYS A 40 -16.80 18.15 6.71
N TYR A 41 -16.89 16.82 6.63
CA TYR A 41 -15.97 16.00 5.85
C TYR A 41 -16.13 16.26 4.36
N GLU A 42 -17.36 16.29 3.85
CA GLU A 42 -17.62 16.50 2.41
C GLU A 42 -17.19 17.86 1.89
N CYS A 43 -17.19 18.89 2.74
CA CYS A 43 -16.68 20.22 2.37
C CYS A 43 -15.21 20.44 2.75
N GLY A 44 -14.53 19.44 3.32
CA GLY A 44 -13.13 19.54 3.76
C GLY A 44 -12.90 20.49 4.93
N ALA A 45 -13.96 20.90 5.65
CA ALA A 45 -13.85 21.75 6.83
C ALA A 45 -13.21 21.01 8.01
N ASN A 46 -13.44 19.69 8.11
CA ASN A 46 -12.86 18.82 9.13
C ASN A 46 -11.95 17.77 8.50
N ARG A 47 -10.80 17.53 9.13
CA ARG A 47 -9.91 16.42 8.81
C ARG A 47 -10.56 15.09 9.17
N ILE A 48 -10.32 14.08 8.35
CA ILE A 48 -10.77 12.70 8.59
C ILE A 48 -9.58 11.93 9.18
N SER A 49 -9.75 11.35 10.37
CA SER A 49 -8.72 10.48 10.95
C SER A 49 -8.61 9.17 10.18
N ALA A 50 -7.45 8.50 10.23
CA ALA A 50 -7.25 7.21 9.57
C ALA A 50 -8.33 6.17 9.96
N ALA A 51 -8.66 6.10 11.25
CA ALA A 51 -9.70 5.21 11.75
C ALA A 51 -11.09 5.53 11.19
N ARG A 52 -11.42 6.82 10.95
CA ARG A 52 -12.68 7.19 10.28
C ARG A 52 -12.63 6.94 8.79
N LEU A 53 -11.50 7.17 8.15
CA LEU A 53 -11.34 6.89 6.73
C LEU A 53 -11.55 5.40 6.44
N TRP A 54 -11.07 4.52 7.32
CA TRP A 54 -11.35 3.08 7.26
C TRP A 54 -12.86 2.78 7.35
N SER A 55 -13.54 3.26 8.39
CA SER A 55 -14.98 3.02 8.55
C SER A 55 -15.82 3.60 7.40
N LEU A 56 -15.40 4.74 6.84
CA LEU A 56 -16.04 5.32 5.65
C LEU A 56 -15.80 4.45 4.41
N ALA A 57 -14.62 3.83 4.26
CA ALA A 57 -14.32 2.92 3.17
C ALA A 57 -15.22 1.69 3.22
N GLU A 58 -15.39 1.10 4.41
CA GLU A 58 -16.29 -0.03 4.65
C GLU A 58 -17.75 0.33 4.35
N ALA A 59 -18.24 1.45 4.91
CA ALA A 59 -19.64 1.89 4.70
C ALA A 59 -19.96 2.27 3.24
N LEU A 60 -18.94 2.60 2.44
CA LEU A 60 -19.09 2.97 1.03
C LEU A 60 -18.67 1.86 0.06
N GLU A 61 -18.30 0.69 0.59
CA GLU A 61 -17.86 -0.48 -0.16
C GLU A 61 -16.76 -0.15 -1.19
N VAL A 62 -15.70 0.51 -0.71
CA VAL A 62 -14.52 0.86 -1.53
C VAL A 62 -13.23 0.59 -0.75
N PRO A 63 -12.11 0.29 -1.44
CA PRO A 63 -10.81 0.25 -0.78
C PRO A 63 -10.43 1.65 -0.24
N VAL A 64 -9.68 1.74 0.85
CA VAL A 64 -9.24 3.02 1.43
C VAL A 64 -8.46 3.88 0.41
N GLY A 65 -7.70 3.25 -0.48
CA GLY A 65 -6.98 3.91 -1.57
C GLY A 65 -7.89 4.76 -2.48
N TYR A 66 -9.17 4.38 -2.62
CA TYR A 66 -10.16 5.13 -3.39
C TYR A 66 -10.22 6.61 -3.04
N PHE A 67 -10.03 6.96 -1.76
CA PHE A 67 -10.13 8.36 -1.35
C PHE A 67 -8.93 9.20 -1.81
N TYR A 68 -7.83 8.56 -2.25
CA TYR A 68 -6.62 9.23 -2.70
C TYR A 68 -6.46 9.22 -4.23
N ASP A 69 -7.31 8.50 -4.98
CA ASP A 69 -7.19 8.43 -6.43
C ASP A 69 -7.31 9.81 -7.09
N GLY A 70 -6.30 10.17 -7.89
CA GLY A 70 -6.26 11.45 -8.59
C GLY A 70 -5.70 12.59 -7.75
N LEU A 71 -5.23 12.34 -6.53
CA LEU A 71 -4.16 13.15 -5.95
C LEU A 71 -2.90 12.82 -6.73
N ALA A 72 -2.35 13.80 -7.45
CA ALA A 72 -1.04 13.66 -8.05
C ALA A 72 -0.05 13.39 -6.91
N ALA A 73 0.56 12.21 -6.90
CA ALA A 73 1.73 12.00 -6.07
C ALA A 73 2.76 13.04 -6.52
N SER A 74 3.17 13.91 -5.59
CA SER A 74 4.31 14.80 -5.76
C SER A 74 5.54 13.94 -6.02
N ALA A 75 5.78 13.68 -7.32
CA ALA A 75 6.61 12.60 -7.85
C ALA A 75 6.15 11.21 -7.35
N PRO A 76 6.36 10.14 -8.15
CA PRO A 76 6.59 8.84 -7.53
C PRO A 76 7.66 9.09 -6.46
N VAL A 77 7.42 8.64 -5.23
CA VAL A 77 8.57 8.29 -4.40
C VAL A 77 9.25 7.21 -5.22
N GLU A 78 10.27 7.58 -6.00
CA GLU A 78 11.32 6.65 -6.36
C GLU A 78 11.78 6.14 -5.01
N ILE A 79 11.21 5.02 -4.57
CA ILE A 79 11.86 4.18 -3.60
C ILE A 79 13.15 3.87 -4.34
N PRO A 80 14.29 4.48 -3.96
CA PRO A 80 15.53 4.09 -4.59
C PRO A 80 15.58 2.59 -4.36
N PRO A 81 15.83 1.76 -5.40
CA PRO A 81 16.06 0.34 -5.14
C PRO A 81 17.05 0.31 -4.00
N GLU A 82 16.69 -0.35 -2.89
CA GLU A 82 17.46 -0.26 -1.66
C GLU A 82 18.93 -0.31 -2.04
N ARG A 83 19.69 0.76 -1.79
CA ARG A 83 21.15 0.72 -1.91
C ARG A 83 21.69 -0.11 -0.74
N GLY A 84 21.17 -1.32 -0.60
CA GLY A 84 21.92 -2.45 -0.13
C GLY A 84 22.44 -3.16 -1.38
N GLU A 85 23.68 -3.60 -1.32
CA GLU A 85 24.40 -4.34 -2.35
C GLU A 85 23.58 -5.49 -2.98
N GLY A 86 22.50 -5.94 -2.32
CA GLY A 86 21.52 -6.89 -2.82
C GLY A 86 20.76 -6.50 -4.09
N GLY A 87 20.51 -5.20 -4.36
CA GLY A 87 19.78 -4.77 -5.56
C GLY A 87 20.56 -4.98 -6.87
N GLU A 88 21.85 -4.62 -6.86
CA GLU A 88 22.76 -4.91 -7.98
C GLU A 88 23.05 -6.41 -8.10
N VAL A 89 23.14 -7.13 -6.98
CA VAL A 89 23.33 -8.59 -6.98
C VAL A 89 22.13 -9.31 -7.60
N LEU A 90 20.89 -8.91 -7.30
CA LEU A 90 19.67 -9.48 -7.92
C LEU A 90 19.47 -9.07 -9.38
N ALA A 91 20.10 -7.99 -9.84
CA ALA A 91 20.07 -7.57 -11.24
C ALA A 91 20.97 -8.43 -12.15
N ARG A 92 21.94 -9.15 -11.59
CA ARG A 92 22.83 -10.04 -12.36
C ARG A 92 22.02 -11.22 -12.90
N LYS A 93 22.15 -11.47 -14.21
CA LYS A 93 21.47 -12.57 -14.92
C LYS A 93 21.72 -13.92 -14.24
N GLU A 94 22.95 -14.17 -13.80
CA GLU A 94 23.32 -15.38 -13.06
C GLU A 94 22.52 -15.56 -11.76
N THR A 95 22.36 -14.49 -10.97
CA THR A 95 21.57 -14.52 -9.74
C THR A 95 20.10 -14.80 -10.04
N GLN A 96 19.55 -14.21 -11.10
CA GLN A 96 18.17 -14.43 -11.50
C GLN A 96 17.93 -15.87 -11.96
N ASP A 97 18.86 -16.41 -12.75
CA ASP A 97 18.79 -17.80 -13.23
C ASP A 97 18.91 -18.78 -12.05
N LEU A 98 19.78 -18.50 -11.08
CA LEU A 98 19.93 -19.29 -9.86
C LEU A 98 18.66 -19.24 -8.99
N ILE A 99 18.05 -18.07 -8.78
CA ILE A 99 16.82 -17.93 -8.01
C ILE A 99 15.67 -18.70 -8.68
N ARG A 100 15.53 -18.58 -10.01
CA ARG A 100 14.51 -19.32 -10.78
C ARG A 100 14.71 -20.83 -10.64
N ALA A 101 15.94 -21.32 -10.79
CA ALA A 101 16.27 -22.74 -10.62
C ALA A 101 16.01 -23.21 -9.18
N TYR A 102 16.36 -22.40 -8.17
CA TYR A 102 16.17 -22.71 -6.75
C TYR A 102 14.69 -22.94 -6.40
N TYR A 103 13.79 -22.10 -6.91
CA TYR A 103 12.35 -22.26 -6.68
C TYR A 103 11.74 -23.48 -7.38
N GLN A 104 12.36 -23.98 -8.45
CA GLN A 104 11.94 -25.21 -9.13
C GLN A 104 12.36 -26.49 -8.41
N LEU A 105 13.30 -26.41 -7.47
CA LEU A 105 13.77 -27.56 -6.69
C LEU A 105 12.81 -27.93 -5.55
N GLY A 106 12.83 -29.19 -5.13
CA GLY A 106 12.18 -29.65 -3.89
C GLY A 106 12.99 -29.28 -2.63
N GLU A 107 12.38 -29.45 -1.45
CA GLU A 107 12.96 -29.04 -0.15
C GLU A 107 14.32 -29.69 0.15
N ARG A 108 14.47 -30.99 -0.12
CA ARG A 108 15.73 -31.72 0.10
C ARG A 108 16.87 -31.22 -0.80
N PRO A 109 16.70 -31.08 -2.13
CA PRO A 109 17.72 -30.47 -2.99
C PRO A 109 18.08 -29.02 -2.64
N ARG A 110 17.10 -28.18 -2.25
CA ARG A 110 17.36 -26.79 -1.84
C ARG A 110 18.30 -26.70 -0.65
N ARG A 111 18.11 -27.55 0.37
CA ARG A 111 18.98 -27.62 1.55
C ARG A 111 20.42 -27.98 1.16
N ARG A 112 20.59 -29.02 0.33
CA ARG A 112 21.92 -29.43 -0.15
C ARG A 112 22.62 -28.34 -0.96
N LEU A 113 21.89 -27.62 -1.81
CA LEU A 113 22.43 -26.50 -2.59
C LEU A 113 22.90 -25.37 -1.66
N LEU A 114 22.12 -25.05 -0.63
CA LEU A 114 22.49 -24.06 0.38
C LEU A 114 23.73 -24.48 1.18
N ASP A 115 23.81 -25.74 1.58
CA ASP A 115 24.96 -26.29 2.31
C ASP A 115 26.24 -26.24 1.44
N LEU A 116 26.12 -26.58 0.16
CA LEU A 116 27.21 -26.48 -0.81
C LEU A 116 27.67 -25.02 -0.97
N ALA A 117 26.74 -24.08 -1.19
CA ALA A 117 27.05 -22.67 -1.34
C ALA A 117 27.79 -22.09 -0.11
N LYS A 118 27.37 -22.48 1.10
CA LYS A 118 28.06 -22.12 2.34
C LYS A 118 29.46 -22.72 2.44
N SER A 119 29.62 -23.99 2.04
CA SER A 119 30.92 -24.66 2.09
C SER A 119 31.95 -24.04 1.15
N LEU A 120 31.51 -23.58 -0.04
CA LEU A 120 32.37 -22.91 -1.02
C LEU A 120 32.81 -21.52 -0.55
N HIS A 121 31.99 -20.82 0.25
CA HIS A 121 32.35 -19.52 0.82
C HIS A 121 33.45 -19.65 1.89
N ASN A 122 33.35 -20.67 2.76
CA ASN A 122 34.32 -20.91 3.82
C ASN A 122 35.70 -21.40 3.30
N GLY A 123 35.77 -21.91 2.07
CA GLY A 123 37.04 -22.32 1.44
C GLY A 123 37.86 -21.15 0.86
N ALA A 124 37.24 -19.98 0.66
CA ALA A 124 37.90 -18.82 0.07
C ALA A 124 38.62 -17.93 1.10
N GLU A 125 38.34 -18.07 2.40
CA GLU A 125 39.02 -17.34 3.47
C GLU A 125 40.28 -18.04 4.01
N ALA A 126 40.57 -19.28 3.57
CA ALA A 126 41.66 -20.11 4.08
C ALA A 126 42.86 -20.27 3.11
N ALA A 127 42.96 -19.44 2.08
CA ALA A 127 44.05 -19.46 1.09
C ALA A 127 44.78 -18.11 1.03
#